data_AF-A0A2E2CQD7-F1
#
_entry.id   AF-A0A2E2CQD7-F1
#
_cell.length_a   1.000
_cell.length_b   1.000
_cell.length_c   1.000
_cell.angle_alpha   90.00
_cell.angle_beta   90.00
_cell.angle_gamma   90.00
#
_symmetry.space_group_name_H-M   'P 1'
#
loop_
_entity.id
_entity.type
_entity.pdbx_description
1 polymer ?
#
loop_
_entity_poly.entity_id
_entity_poly.type
_entity_poly.pdbx_seq_one_letter_code
_entity_poly.pdbx_strand_id
1 'polypeptide(L)'
;MSGREGVSPTTPRDNNVLKIKNTKSIAAGIPAATSSLVHGIKKMGVTKTIKTLTTVNQQDGFDCPGCAWPDPEHSTTFEFCENGAKAVADEAMKAKVNPDFFAKYTVQELSLKSDYWLNSQGRISHPMVLKEGSDKYEEISWKGAFDLIAQNIKQSGDPNRSVFYTSGRTSNEAAFLYQLFVRTLGTNNMPDCSNMCHESSGGG
;
A
#
# COMPACT_ATOMS: atom_id res chain seq x y z
N MET A 1 28.05 6.20 -6.41
CA MET A 1 26.97 5.57 -5.63
C MET A 1 27.48 5.00 -4.29
N SER A 2 28.38 5.68 -3.58
CA SER A 2 29.08 5.14 -2.40
C SER A 2 28.26 5.12 -1.09
N GLY A 3 27.11 5.79 -1.03
CA GLY A 3 26.26 5.84 0.16
C GLY A 3 25.23 4.71 0.30
N ARG A 4 25.31 3.65 -0.51
CA ARG A 4 24.27 2.59 -0.62
C ARG A 4 24.79 1.16 -0.50
N GLU A 5 26.03 0.99 -0.07
CA GLU A 5 26.56 -0.33 0.23
C GLU A 5 25.74 -0.99 1.35
N GLY A 6 25.41 -2.28 1.19
CA GLY A 6 24.66 -3.06 2.17
C GLY A 6 23.13 -2.95 2.12
N VAL A 7 22.55 -2.26 1.14
CA VAL A 7 21.09 -2.28 0.92
C VAL A 7 20.65 -3.67 0.41
N SER A 8 19.64 -4.26 1.06
CA SER A 8 18.97 -5.47 0.57
C SER A 8 17.74 -5.11 -0.28
N PRO A 9 17.63 -5.56 -1.54
CA PRO A 9 16.45 -5.33 -2.36
C PRO A 9 15.29 -6.27 -2.01
N THR A 10 15.55 -7.32 -1.22
CA THR A 10 14.56 -8.32 -0.84
C THR A 10 14.27 -8.27 0.65
N THR A 11 13.04 -8.62 1.02
CA THR A 11 12.61 -8.74 2.41
C THR A 11 13.55 -9.70 3.15
N PRO A 12 14.05 -9.32 4.34
CA PRO A 12 14.85 -10.21 5.16
C PRO A 12 14.12 -11.52 5.45
N ARG A 13 14.88 -12.62 5.55
CA ARG A 13 14.31 -13.93 5.90
C ARG A 13 13.58 -13.85 7.24
N ASP A 14 12.37 -14.41 7.27
CA ASP A 14 11.64 -14.55 8.52
C ASP A 14 12.30 -15.62 9.39
N ASN A 15 12.63 -15.25 10.63
CA ASN A 15 13.23 -16.14 11.64
C ASN A 15 12.18 -16.70 12.61
N ASN A 16 10.88 -16.47 12.35
CA ASN A 16 9.80 -17.04 13.15
C ASN A 16 9.79 -18.57 13.06
N VAL A 17 9.72 -19.23 14.22
CA VAL A 17 9.57 -20.68 14.29
C VAL A 17 8.14 -21.06 13.90
N LEU A 18 7.98 -21.87 12.85
CA LEU A 18 6.68 -22.40 12.45
C LEU A 18 6.10 -23.27 13.57
N LYS A 19 4.89 -22.93 14.02
CA LYS A 19 4.14 -23.72 15.01
C LYS A 19 3.09 -24.55 14.28
N ILE A 20 3.38 -25.84 14.09
CA ILE A 20 2.42 -26.79 13.52
C ILE A 20 1.33 -27.06 14.56
N LYS A 21 0.07 -26.83 14.17
CA LYS A 21 -1.12 -27.06 14.99
C LYS A 21 -2.17 -27.79 14.16
N ASN A 22 -3.15 -28.41 14.82
CA ASN A 22 -4.29 -29.02 14.14
C ASN A 22 -5.03 -27.98 13.27
N THR A 23 -5.45 -28.40 12.09
CA THR A 23 -6.25 -27.59 11.16
C THR A 23 -7.54 -27.16 11.83
N LYS A 24 -7.91 -25.89 11.62
CA LYS A 24 -9.20 -25.37 12.08
C LYS A 24 -10.31 -25.90 11.17
N SER A 25 -11.43 -26.29 11.75
CA SER A 25 -12.63 -26.74 11.02
C SER A 25 -13.52 -25.60 10.54
N ILE A 26 -13.25 -24.37 10.97
CA ILE A 26 -14.07 -23.18 10.69
C ILE A 26 -13.12 -22.04 10.26
N ALA A 27 -13.46 -21.38 9.14
CA ALA A 27 -12.68 -20.30 8.55
C ALA A 27 -13.15 -18.89 8.97
N ALA A 28 -14.37 -18.74 9.47
CA ALA A 28 -14.99 -17.45 9.82
C ALA A 28 -15.87 -17.54 11.08
N GLY A 29 -16.44 -16.42 11.53
CA GLY A 29 -17.33 -16.37 12.70
C GLY A 29 -16.71 -15.64 13.89
N ILE A 30 -17.11 -15.98 15.12
CA ILE A 30 -16.75 -15.24 16.34
C ILE A 30 -15.23 -15.00 16.48
N PRO A 31 -14.33 -15.98 16.24
CA PRO A 31 -12.89 -15.74 16.33
C PRO A 31 -12.38 -14.70 15.33
N ALA A 32 -12.86 -14.76 14.08
CA ALA A 32 -12.49 -13.83 13.03
C ALA A 32 -13.01 -12.42 13.34
N ALA A 33 -14.27 -12.30 13.75
CA ALA A 33 -14.87 -11.02 14.17
C ALA A 33 -14.12 -10.39 15.35
N THR A 34 -13.73 -11.22 16.33
CA THR A 34 -12.94 -10.78 17.49
C THR A 34 -11.56 -10.31 17.08
N SER A 35 -10.87 -11.07 16.21
CA SER A 35 -9.56 -10.72 15.65
C SER A 35 -9.62 -9.39 14.91
N SER A 36 -10.61 -9.19 14.02
CA SER A 36 -10.84 -7.94 13.30
C SER A 36 -11.07 -6.76 14.24
N LEU A 37 -11.92 -6.92 15.25
CA LEU A 37 -12.23 -5.87 16.21
C LEU A 37 -11.00 -5.49 17.05
N VAL A 38 -10.29 -6.48 17.61
CA VAL A 38 -9.08 -6.25 18.40
C VAL A 38 -8.01 -5.56 17.55
N HIS A 39 -7.82 -6.00 16.31
CA HIS A 39 -6.86 -5.39 15.40
C HIS A 39 -7.27 -3.95 15.05
N GLY A 40 -8.53 -3.73 14.71
CA GLY A 40 -9.09 -2.42 14.40
C GLY A 40 -8.91 -1.44 15.56
N ILE A 41 -9.26 -1.84 16.79
CA ILE A 41 -9.11 -1.00 17.99
C ILE A 41 -7.63 -0.67 18.23
N LYS A 42 -6.74 -1.65 18.09
CA LYS A 42 -5.30 -1.45 18.27
C LYS A 42 -4.72 -0.43 17.28
N LYS A 43 -5.15 -0.48 16.01
CA LYS A 43 -4.61 0.37 14.93
C LYS A 43 -5.28 1.74 14.83
N MET A 44 -6.61 1.77 14.92
CA MET A 44 -7.44 2.95 14.65
C MET A 44 -8.02 3.60 15.92
N GLY A 45 -8.11 2.86 17.03
CA GLY A 45 -8.83 3.26 18.24
C GLY A 45 -10.35 3.08 18.13
N VAL A 46 -11.02 2.89 19.26
CA VAL A 46 -12.44 2.45 19.36
C VAL A 46 -13.40 3.21 18.43
N THR A 47 -13.43 4.55 18.54
CA THR A 47 -14.39 5.37 17.79
C THR A 47 -14.20 5.27 16.28
N LYS A 48 -12.95 5.33 15.82
CA LYS A 48 -12.61 5.22 14.40
C LYS A 48 -12.82 3.80 13.90
N THR A 49 -12.54 2.77 14.70
CA THR A 49 -12.82 1.37 14.34
C THR A 49 -14.29 1.14 14.06
N ILE A 50 -15.19 1.58 14.95
CA ILE A 50 -16.63 1.41 14.76
C ILE A 50 -17.05 2.15 13.48
N LYS A 51 -16.76 3.45 13.39
CA LYS A 51 -17.15 4.27 12.22
C LYS A 51 -16.63 3.71 10.91
N THR A 52 -15.33 3.37 10.85
CA THR A 52 -14.70 2.91 9.61
C THR A 52 -15.24 1.53 9.23
N LEU A 53 -15.28 0.56 10.14
CA LEU A 53 -15.72 -0.79 9.78
C LEU A 53 -17.21 -0.83 9.39
N THR A 54 -18.08 -0.03 10.01
CA THR A 54 -19.50 0.02 9.60
C THR A 54 -19.76 0.78 8.30
N THR A 55 -18.73 1.31 7.64
CA THR A 55 -18.83 2.01 6.34
C THR A 55 -18.15 1.27 5.20
N VAL A 56 -17.41 0.20 5.50
CA VAL A 56 -16.77 -0.63 4.46
C VAL A 56 -17.85 -1.42 3.71
N ASN A 57 -17.79 -1.39 2.38
CA ASN A 57 -18.69 -2.11 1.46
C ASN A 57 -20.17 -1.84 1.76
N GLN A 58 -20.50 -0.59 2.09
CA GLN A 58 -21.87 -0.12 2.25
C GLN A 58 -22.23 0.80 1.08
N GLN A 59 -23.51 0.91 0.75
CA GLN A 59 -24.01 1.73 -0.36
C GLN A 59 -23.54 3.20 -0.29
N ASP A 60 -23.61 3.83 0.88
CA ASP A 60 -23.11 5.20 1.13
C ASP A 60 -21.68 5.21 1.72
N GLY A 61 -20.95 4.10 1.55
CA GLY A 61 -19.69 3.81 2.18
C GLY A 61 -18.50 3.93 1.23
N PHE A 62 -17.53 3.02 1.39
CA PHE A 62 -16.41 2.86 0.48
C PHE A 62 -16.04 1.39 0.32
N ASP A 63 -15.51 1.04 -0.85
CA ASP A 63 -15.13 -0.33 -1.13
C ASP A 63 -13.79 -0.67 -0.50
N CYS A 64 -13.73 -1.85 0.13
CA CYS A 64 -12.48 -2.41 0.59
C CYS A 64 -11.58 -2.66 -0.63
N PRO A 65 -10.38 -2.04 -0.71
CA PRO A 65 -9.52 -2.11 -1.89
C PRO A 65 -8.90 -3.50 -2.15
N GLY A 66 -9.12 -4.45 -1.23
CA GLY A 66 -8.77 -5.86 -1.41
C GLY A 66 -9.99 -6.78 -1.49
N CYS A 67 -11.20 -6.24 -1.66
CA CYS A 67 -12.39 -7.05 -1.83
C CYS A 67 -12.38 -7.71 -3.21
N ALA A 68 -12.67 -9.01 -3.26
CA ALA A 68 -12.81 -9.76 -4.51
C ALA A 68 -14.28 -10.06 -4.84
N TRP A 69 -15.21 -9.60 -3.99
CA TRP A 69 -16.64 -9.91 -4.10
C TRP A 69 -17.42 -8.65 -4.50
N PRO A 70 -18.43 -8.78 -5.37
CA PRO A 70 -19.30 -7.67 -5.74
C PRO A 70 -20.11 -7.20 -4.54
N ASP A 71 -20.52 -5.95 -4.55
CA ASP A 71 -21.37 -5.42 -3.51
C ASP A 71 -22.76 -6.08 -3.56
N PRO A 72 -23.31 -6.50 -2.42
CA PRO A 72 -24.62 -7.11 -2.38
C PRO A 72 -25.73 -6.07 -2.63
N GLU A 73 -26.84 -6.50 -3.26
CA GLU A 73 -28.04 -5.65 -3.38
C GLU A 73 -28.61 -5.23 -2.01
N HIS A 74 -28.39 -6.06 -0.98
CA HIS A 74 -28.71 -5.76 0.42
C HIS A 74 -27.45 -5.91 1.28
N SER A 75 -26.93 -4.80 1.82
CA SER A 75 -25.78 -4.85 2.73
C SER A 75 -26.21 -5.15 4.16
N THR A 76 -25.50 -6.06 4.81
CA THR A 76 -25.51 -6.19 6.26
C THR A 76 -24.58 -5.15 6.88
N THR A 77 -24.61 -4.98 8.20
CA THR A 77 -23.76 -4.00 8.90
C THR A 77 -22.26 -4.29 8.77
N PHE A 78 -21.86 -5.51 8.39
CA PHE A 78 -20.47 -5.95 8.29
C PHE A 78 -20.21 -6.71 6.98
N GLU A 79 -19.96 -5.97 5.91
CA GLU A 79 -19.69 -6.52 4.57
C GLU A 79 -18.20 -6.70 4.27
N PHE A 80 -17.43 -7.32 5.17
CA PHE A 80 -15.99 -7.53 4.95
C PHE A 80 -15.46 -8.80 5.61
N CYS A 81 -14.39 -9.36 5.03
CA CYS A 81 -13.67 -10.47 5.64
C CYS A 81 -12.62 -9.97 6.66
N GLU A 82 -12.05 -10.89 7.46
CA GLU A 82 -11.04 -10.54 8.46
C GLU A 82 -9.84 -9.81 7.85
N ASN A 83 -9.38 -10.26 6.68
CA ASN A 83 -8.25 -9.64 5.99
C ASN A 83 -8.60 -8.24 5.46
N GLY A 84 -9.82 -8.06 4.94
CA GLY A 84 -10.33 -6.74 4.53
C GLY A 84 -10.36 -5.77 5.71
N ALA A 85 -10.87 -6.21 6.86
CA ALA A 85 -10.86 -5.40 8.09
C ALA A 85 -9.46 -4.97 8.51
N LYS A 86 -8.47 -5.88 8.46
CA LYS A 86 -7.08 -5.59 8.80
C LYS A 86 -6.42 -4.64 7.80
N ALA A 87 -6.66 -4.83 6.51
CA ALA A 87 -6.17 -3.94 5.46
C ALA A 87 -6.71 -2.51 5.65
N VAL A 88 -8.03 -2.38 5.84
CA VAL A 88 -8.67 -1.09 6.14
C VAL A 88 -8.12 -0.48 7.44
N ALA A 89 -7.90 -1.30 8.47
CA ALA A 89 -7.31 -0.84 9.73
C ALA A 89 -5.89 -0.31 9.56
N ASP A 90 -5.09 -0.90 8.68
CA ASP A 90 -3.76 -0.41 8.35
C ASP A 90 -3.81 0.90 7.54
N GLU A 91 -4.73 1.01 6.58
CA GLU A 91 -4.94 2.25 5.83
C GLU A 91 -5.39 3.41 6.74
N ALA A 92 -6.25 3.12 7.72
CA ALA A 92 -6.85 4.08 8.63
C ALA A 92 -6.14 4.20 9.99
N MET A 93 -4.97 3.61 10.16
CA MET A 93 -4.27 3.60 11.46
C MET A 93 -3.90 5.01 11.95
N LYS A 94 -3.73 5.16 13.27
CA LYS A 94 -3.31 6.43 13.87
C LYS A 94 -1.82 6.74 13.66
N ALA A 95 -1.00 5.69 13.58
CA ALA A 95 0.44 5.83 13.44
C ALA A 95 0.79 6.44 12.07
N LYS A 96 1.81 7.29 12.07
CA LYS A 96 2.31 7.98 10.89
C LYS A 96 3.81 7.89 10.86
N VAL A 97 4.34 7.67 9.66
CA VAL A 97 5.74 7.85 9.33
C VAL A 97 5.92 9.30 8.88
N ASN A 98 6.69 10.06 9.65
CA ASN A 98 6.93 11.50 9.46
C ASN A 98 8.42 11.78 9.18
N PRO A 99 8.82 13.03 8.92
CA PRO A 99 10.22 13.38 8.69
C PRO A 99 11.14 12.95 9.83
N ASP A 100 10.70 13.05 11.10
CA ASP A 100 11.50 12.60 12.25
C ASP A 100 11.78 11.10 12.23
N PHE A 101 10.86 10.27 11.71
CA PHE A 101 11.10 8.84 11.50
C PHE A 101 12.20 8.62 10.46
N PHE A 102 12.11 9.31 9.32
CA PHE A 102 13.09 9.18 8.25
C PHE A 102 14.46 9.75 8.60
N ALA A 103 14.54 10.73 9.51
CA ALA A 103 15.80 11.22 10.05
C ALA A 103 16.51 10.17 10.95
N LYS A 104 15.75 9.27 11.59
CA LYS A 104 16.29 8.25 12.51
C LYS A 104 16.93 7.07 11.78
N TYR A 105 16.42 6.71 10.60
CA TYR A 105 16.84 5.49 9.90
C TYR A 105 17.49 5.79 8.56
N THR A 106 18.60 5.12 8.26
CA THR A 106 19.14 5.06 6.89
C THR A 106 18.32 4.11 6.02
N VAL A 107 18.46 4.23 4.71
CA VAL A 107 17.85 3.33 3.72
C VAL A 107 18.32 1.90 3.94
N GLN A 108 19.59 1.71 4.29
CA GLN A 108 20.18 0.41 4.63
C GLN A 108 19.48 -0.20 5.83
N GLU A 109 19.33 0.56 6.92
CA GLU A 109 18.67 0.08 8.13
C GLU A 109 17.22 -0.30 7.86
N LEU A 110 16.49 0.49 7.05
CA LEU A 110 15.13 0.19 6.63
C LEU A 110 15.06 -1.07 5.76
N SER A 111 16.03 -1.27 4.86
CA SER A 111 16.09 -2.45 3.98
C SER A 111 16.28 -3.77 4.73
N LEU A 112 16.76 -3.71 5.97
CA LEU A 112 16.95 -4.86 6.85
C LEU A 112 15.76 -5.09 7.80
N LYS A 113 14.67 -4.33 7.66
CA LYS A 113 13.42 -4.55 8.40
C LYS A 113 12.47 -5.44 7.60
N SER A 114 11.65 -6.22 8.30
CA SER A 114 10.60 -7.00 7.65
C SER A 114 9.45 -6.11 7.17
N ASP A 115 8.73 -6.56 6.15
CA ASP A 115 7.55 -5.86 5.62
C ASP A 115 6.49 -5.64 6.71
N TYR A 116 6.33 -6.61 7.60
CA TYR A 116 5.45 -6.49 8.76
C TYR A 116 5.87 -5.34 9.69
N TRP A 117 7.17 -5.23 9.97
CA TRP A 117 7.70 -4.14 10.78
C TRP A 117 7.49 -2.80 10.07
N LEU A 118 7.82 -2.70 8.78
CA LEU A 118 7.69 -1.48 7.99
C LEU A 118 6.23 -0.99 7.95
N ASN A 119 5.29 -1.89 7.61
CA ASN A 119 3.86 -1.58 7.60
C ASN A 119 3.34 -1.16 8.97
N SER A 120 3.90 -1.69 10.07
CA SER A 120 3.49 -1.32 11.42
C SER A 120 3.91 0.10 11.84
N GLN A 121 4.82 0.76 11.13
CA GLN A 121 5.30 2.11 11.49
C GLN A 121 4.28 3.21 11.19
N GLY A 122 3.36 3.00 10.24
CA GLY A 122 2.35 3.98 9.90
C GLY A 122 2.32 4.43 8.46
N ARG A 123 1.36 5.31 8.17
CA ARG A 123 1.22 5.96 6.86
C ARG A 123 2.30 7.01 6.67
N ILE A 124 2.93 7.03 5.49
CA ILE A 124 3.79 8.15 5.08
C ILE A 124 2.94 9.42 5.04
N SER A 125 3.38 10.45 5.76
CA SER A 125 2.58 11.66 5.99
C SER A 125 3.04 12.87 5.20
N HIS A 126 4.26 12.86 4.67
CA HIS A 126 4.89 13.96 3.94
C HIS A 126 5.60 13.42 2.69
N PRO A 127 5.70 14.20 1.60
CA PRO A 127 6.56 13.83 0.49
C PRO A 127 8.01 13.80 0.94
N MET A 128 8.71 12.75 0.53
CA MET A 128 10.11 12.53 0.89
C MET A 128 10.95 12.36 -0.37
N VAL A 129 12.21 12.75 -0.31
CA VAL A 129 13.17 12.59 -1.39
C VAL A 129 14.46 11.97 -0.86
N LEU A 130 14.99 11.01 -1.62
CA LEU A 130 16.34 10.49 -1.39
C LEU A 130 17.28 11.15 -2.41
N LYS A 131 18.06 12.13 -1.95
CA LYS A 131 19.01 12.84 -2.81
C LYS A 131 20.17 11.93 -3.24
N GLU A 132 20.79 12.27 -4.36
CA GLU A 132 22.00 11.58 -4.80
C GLU A 132 23.09 11.65 -3.72
N GLY A 133 23.75 10.51 -3.46
CA GLY A 133 24.76 10.40 -2.41
C GLY A 133 24.23 10.28 -0.98
N SER A 134 22.95 10.56 -0.73
CA SER A 134 22.34 10.40 0.60
C SER A 134 21.98 8.95 0.90
N ASP A 135 22.05 8.60 2.19
CA ASP A 135 21.57 7.35 2.78
C ASP A 135 20.28 7.55 3.61
N LYS A 136 19.77 8.79 3.71
CA LYS A 136 18.54 9.14 4.43
C LYS A 136 17.57 9.93 3.56
N TYR A 137 16.28 9.71 3.79
CA TYR A 137 15.23 10.50 3.18
C TYR A 137 15.12 11.87 3.83
N GLU A 138 14.93 12.90 3.02
CA GLU A 138 14.67 14.27 3.44
C GLU A 138 13.26 14.69 3.03
N GLU A 139 12.61 15.52 3.83
CA GLU A 139 11.30 16.06 3.47
C GLU A 139 11.42 16.99 2.26
N ILE A 140 10.42 16.93 1.37
CA ILE A 140 10.23 17.90 0.30
C ILE A 140 8.76 18.36 0.31
N SER A 141 8.51 19.61 -0.09
CA SER A 141 7.14 20.09 -0.25
C SER A 141 6.41 19.35 -1.36
N TRP A 142 5.08 19.33 -1.32
CA TRP A 142 4.26 18.80 -2.42
C TRP A 142 4.60 19.45 -3.76
N LYS A 143 4.75 20.77 -3.80
CA LYS A 143 5.17 21.48 -5.00
C LYS A 143 6.54 21.00 -5.48
N GLY A 144 7.50 20.86 -4.56
CA GLY A 144 8.84 20.36 -4.87
C GLY A 144 8.84 18.93 -5.41
N ALA A 145 7.99 18.05 -4.87
CA ALA A 145 7.83 16.69 -5.38
C ALA A 145 7.28 16.69 -6.82
N PHE A 146 6.21 17.47 -7.09
CA PHE A 146 5.66 17.59 -8.44
C PHE A 146 6.66 18.22 -9.42
N ASP A 147 7.38 19.27 -9.02
CA ASP A 147 8.40 19.90 -9.85
C ASP A 147 9.53 18.91 -10.19
N LEU A 148 10.00 18.13 -9.21
CA LEU A 148 11.05 17.12 -9.39
C LEU A 148 10.61 16.03 -10.37
N ILE A 149 9.39 15.49 -10.21
CA ILE A 149 8.83 14.48 -11.11
C ILE A 149 8.69 15.05 -12.52
N ALA A 150 8.11 16.24 -12.67
CA ALA A 150 7.90 16.88 -13.97
C ALA A 150 9.22 17.18 -14.69
N GLN A 151 10.25 17.62 -13.96
CA GLN A 151 11.59 17.84 -14.53
C GLN A 151 12.20 16.54 -15.06
N ASN A 152 12.12 15.44 -14.29
CA ASN A 152 12.65 14.14 -14.73
C ASN A 152 11.94 13.61 -15.98
N ILE A 153 10.60 13.73 -16.04
CA ILE A 153 9.82 13.33 -17.22
C ILE A 153 10.27 14.14 -18.45
N LYS A 154 10.40 15.47 -18.32
CA LYS A 154 10.84 16.33 -19.43
C LYS A 154 12.27 16.04 -19.88
N GLN A 155 13.18 15.75 -18.94
CA GLN A 155 14.59 15.47 -19.24
C GLN A 155 14.81 14.09 -19.86
N SER A 156 13.87 13.15 -19.71
CA SER A 156 13.97 11.81 -20.29
C SER A 156 14.19 11.83 -21.81
N GLY A 157 13.58 12.80 -22.51
CA GLY A 157 13.74 13.02 -23.95
C GLY A 157 13.09 11.96 -24.86
N ASP A 158 12.82 10.78 -24.32
CA ASP A 158 12.10 9.67 -24.95
C ASP A 158 11.11 9.05 -23.94
N PRO A 159 9.79 9.19 -24.17
CA PRO A 159 8.74 8.65 -23.30
C PRO A 159 8.88 7.14 -23.03
N ASN A 160 9.43 6.37 -23.98
CA ASN A 160 9.56 4.91 -23.84
C ASN A 160 10.68 4.49 -22.88
N ARG A 161 11.52 5.43 -22.43
CA ARG A 161 12.52 5.19 -21.38
C ARG A 161 11.95 5.33 -19.97
N SER A 162 10.67 5.66 -19.84
CA SER A 162 9.96 5.74 -18.56
C SER A 162 8.98 4.56 -18.43
N VAL A 163 8.84 4.03 -17.22
CA VAL A 163 7.88 2.98 -16.87
C VAL A 163 6.88 3.56 -15.87
N PHE A 164 5.59 3.43 -16.16
CA PHE A 164 4.52 3.99 -15.35
C PHE A 164 3.67 2.88 -14.73
N TYR A 165 4.14 2.35 -13.60
CA TYR A 165 3.49 1.24 -12.94
C TYR A 165 2.20 1.65 -12.21
N THR A 166 1.13 0.84 -12.33
CA THR A 166 -0.15 1.06 -11.61
C THR A 166 -0.46 -0.09 -10.66
N SER A 167 -0.84 0.23 -9.41
CA SER A 167 -1.27 -0.76 -8.42
C SER A 167 -2.76 -1.05 -8.52
N GLY A 168 -3.16 -2.31 -8.31
CA GLY A 168 -4.57 -2.72 -8.19
C GLY A 168 -5.28 -2.19 -6.94
N ARG A 169 -4.58 -1.51 -6.04
CA ARG A 169 -5.20 -0.73 -4.95
C ARG A 169 -5.63 0.68 -5.36
N THR A 170 -5.27 1.12 -6.56
CA THR A 170 -5.63 2.44 -7.09
C THR A 170 -7.11 2.42 -7.49
N SER A 171 -7.85 3.52 -7.25
CA SER A 171 -9.24 3.59 -7.72
C SER A 171 -9.32 3.56 -9.24
N ASN A 172 -10.46 3.14 -9.77
CA ASN A 172 -10.69 3.09 -11.21
C ASN A 172 -10.53 4.47 -11.87
N GLU A 173 -11.00 5.54 -11.22
CA GLU A 173 -10.91 6.91 -11.70
C GLU A 173 -9.46 7.39 -11.72
N ALA A 174 -8.70 7.13 -10.65
CA ALA A 174 -7.29 7.50 -10.58
C ALA A 174 -6.46 6.72 -11.61
N ALA A 175 -6.73 5.41 -11.77
CA ALA A 175 -6.11 4.60 -12.80
C ALA A 175 -6.46 5.11 -14.21
N PHE A 176 -7.71 5.48 -14.46
CA PHE A 176 -8.16 6.04 -15.73
C PHE A 176 -7.46 7.38 -16.07
N LEU A 177 -7.36 8.30 -15.11
CA LEU A 177 -6.65 9.57 -15.31
C LEU A 177 -5.14 9.35 -15.50
N TYR A 178 -4.55 8.45 -14.74
CA TYR A 178 -3.12 8.14 -14.83
C TYR A 178 -2.77 7.56 -16.21
N GLN A 179 -3.56 6.61 -16.72
CA GLN A 179 -3.31 6.02 -18.04
C GLN A 179 -3.54 6.99 -19.20
N LEU A 180 -4.45 7.97 -19.07
CA LEU A 180 -4.59 9.07 -20.03
C LEU A 180 -3.33 9.94 -20.01
N PHE A 181 -2.92 10.38 -18.81
CA PHE A 181 -1.72 11.20 -18.64
C PHE A 181 -0.49 10.55 -19.30
N VAL A 182 -0.23 9.28 -19.01
CA VAL A 182 0.93 8.57 -19.59
C VAL A 182 0.84 8.48 -21.12
N ARG A 183 -0.34 8.22 -21.68
CA ARG A 183 -0.53 8.22 -23.14
C ARG A 183 -0.34 9.59 -23.77
N THR A 184 -0.66 10.69 -23.07
CA THR A 184 -0.34 12.05 -23.55
C THR A 184 1.16 12.33 -23.60
N LEU A 185 1.96 11.61 -22.79
CA LEU A 185 3.42 11.66 -22.91
C LEU A 185 3.94 10.91 -24.14
N GLY A 186 3.12 10.07 -24.79
CA GLY A 186 3.49 9.36 -26.02
C GLY A 186 4.04 7.95 -25.80
N THR A 187 3.73 7.30 -24.67
CA THR A 187 4.11 5.90 -24.41
C THR A 187 2.93 5.06 -23.92
N ASN A 188 3.04 3.74 -24.12
CA ASN A 188 2.16 2.72 -23.54
C ASN A 188 2.90 1.86 -22.48
N ASN A 189 4.10 2.27 -22.03
CA ASN A 189 4.89 1.52 -21.07
C ASN A 189 4.31 1.62 -19.64
N MET A 190 3.18 0.94 -19.43
CA MET A 190 2.37 0.96 -18.21
C MET A 190 2.10 -0.45 -17.72
N PRO A 191 3.10 -1.17 -17.18
CA PRO A 191 2.83 -2.43 -16.50
C PRO A 191 1.94 -2.17 -15.28
N ASP A 192 1.10 -3.12 -14.93
CA ASP A 192 0.30 -3.09 -13.71
C ASP A 192 0.51 -4.36 -12.87
N CYS A 193 0.01 -4.38 -11.64
CA CYS A 193 0.19 -5.52 -10.74
C CYS A 193 -0.42 -6.82 -11.26
N SER A 194 -1.44 -6.73 -12.12
CA SER A 194 -2.13 -7.87 -12.72
C SER A 194 -1.31 -8.53 -13.82
N ASN A 195 -0.33 -7.85 -14.45
CA ASN A 195 0.57 -8.49 -15.43
C ASN A 195 1.21 -9.78 -14.88
N MET A 196 1.63 -9.75 -13.62
CA MET A 196 2.29 -10.90 -12.99
C MET A 196 1.34 -12.07 -12.66
N CYS A 197 0.03 -11.84 -12.50
CA CYS A 197 -0.90 -12.81 -11.92
C CYS A 197 -2.11 -13.15 -12.82
N HIS A 198 -2.48 -12.26 -13.74
CA HIS A 198 -3.71 -12.32 -14.53
C HIS A 198 -3.47 -12.22 -16.04
N GLU A 199 -2.30 -11.78 -16.50
CA GLU A 199 -2.00 -11.70 -17.94
C GLU A 199 -2.12 -13.06 -18.64
N SER A 200 -1.70 -14.13 -17.97
CA SER A 200 -1.87 -15.50 -18.45
C SER A 200 -3.33 -15.99 -18.47
N SER A 201 -4.23 -15.33 -17.73
CA SER A 201 -5.66 -15.66 -17.67
C SER A 201 -6.52 -14.81 -18.62
N GLY A 202 -5.96 -13.73 -19.18
CA GLY A 202 -6.65 -12.83 -20.11
C GLY A 202 -6.68 -13.30 -21.56
N GLY A 203 -6.17 -14.50 -21.85
CA GLY A 203 -6.24 -15.11 -23.17
C GLY A 203 -7.64 -15.65 -23.47
N GLY A 204 -8.45 -14.85 -24.16
CA GLY A 204 -9.74 -15.21 -24.74
C GLY A 204 -9.96 -14.46 -26.05
#